data_AF-A0A3A8IVA3-F1
#
_entry.id   AF-A0A3A8IVA3-F1
#
_cell.length_a   1.000
_cell.length_b   1.000
_cell.length_c   1.000
_cell.angle_alpha   90.00
_cell.angle_beta   90.00
_cell.angle_gamma   90.00
#
_symmetry.space_group_name_H-M   'P 1'
#
loop_
_entity.id
_entity.type
_entity.pdbx_description
1 polymer ?
#
loop_
_entity_poly.entity_id
_entity_poly.type
_entity_poly.pdbx_seq_one_letter_code
_entity_poly.pdbx_strand_id
1 'polypeptide(L)'
;MRRTVSGVLLALAAMAMGCGEDLQAPDVSSVRATRLDDGRVSLDVFVTCFALKGQQPADEDCGLPEDEPLCVDAGWYLVTDAAFSTPLFSQRTCEPVGTVIRRKMTVVSPGVVPAEHDWRILVQVDPRSTRIIIASP
;
A
#
# COMPACT_ATOMS: atom_id res chain seq x y z
N MET A 1 24.93 54.17 -27.20
CA MET A 1 23.77 53.38 -27.68
C MET A 1 24.03 51.91 -27.38
N ARG A 2 23.08 51.27 -26.68
CA ARG A 2 22.72 49.85 -26.59
C ARG A 2 23.80 48.80 -26.24
N ARG A 3 23.76 48.39 -24.96
CA ARG A 3 24.19 47.06 -24.48
C ARG A 3 23.25 46.00 -25.06
N THR A 4 23.78 44.96 -25.70
CA THR A 4 23.02 43.79 -26.13
C THR A 4 23.11 42.73 -25.04
N VAL A 5 22.05 42.61 -24.25
CA VAL A 5 21.80 41.46 -23.38
C VAL A 5 20.95 40.49 -24.21
N SER A 6 21.56 39.41 -24.67
CA SER A 6 20.88 38.22 -25.18
C SER A 6 21.55 37.06 -24.47
N GLY A 7 20.92 36.26 -23.63
CA GLY A 7 19.50 35.97 -23.51
C GLY A 7 19.48 34.51 -23.10
N VAL A 8 19.62 34.28 -21.80
CA VAL A 8 19.43 32.98 -21.16
C VAL A 8 17.99 32.59 -21.42
N LEU A 9 17.77 31.56 -22.24
CA LEU A 9 16.53 30.80 -22.26
C LEU A 9 16.91 29.32 -22.32
N LEU A 10 17.34 28.83 -21.15
CA LEU A 10 17.13 27.44 -20.78
C LEU A 10 15.62 27.18 -20.93
N ALA A 11 15.25 26.46 -21.99
CA ALA A 11 13.92 25.90 -22.12
C ALA A 11 13.76 24.78 -21.08
N LEU A 12 13.40 25.16 -19.85
CA LEU A 12 12.68 24.29 -18.94
C LEU A 12 11.27 24.08 -19.52
N ALA A 13 11.15 23.12 -20.42
CA ALA A 13 9.90 22.50 -20.83
C ALA A 13 10.11 20.99 -20.58
N ALA A 14 9.29 20.25 -19.84
CA ALA A 14 7.96 20.52 -19.34
C ALA A 14 7.84 19.89 -17.95
N MET A 15 7.50 20.70 -16.97
CA MET A 15 6.73 20.24 -15.82
C MET A 15 5.32 19.93 -16.33
N ALA A 16 5.09 18.72 -16.82
CA ALA A 16 3.78 18.08 -16.66
C ALA A 16 3.90 17.37 -15.29
N MET A 17 3.50 17.95 -14.15
CA MET A 17 2.12 18.29 -13.80
C MET A 17 1.11 17.27 -14.37
N GLY A 18 1.41 15.99 -14.16
CA GLY A 18 0.39 14.95 -14.04
C GLY A 18 -0.07 14.82 -12.59
N CYS A 19 -0.42 15.94 -11.94
CA CYS A 19 -1.20 15.88 -10.70
C CYS A 19 -2.67 15.65 -11.11
N GLY A 20 -2.96 14.47 -11.64
CA GLY A 20 -4.31 13.94 -11.49
C GLY A 20 -4.55 13.85 -10.00
N GLU A 21 -5.58 14.53 -9.49
CA GLU A 21 -6.00 14.26 -8.13
C GLU A 21 -6.61 12.87 -8.15
N ASP A 22 -5.83 11.87 -7.74
CA ASP A 22 -6.33 10.49 -7.70
C ASP A 22 -7.58 10.45 -6.83
N LEU A 23 -8.72 10.20 -7.46
CA LEU A 23 -10.01 10.15 -6.80
C LEU A 23 -10.19 8.83 -6.03
N GLN A 24 -9.32 7.86 -6.30
CA GLN A 24 -9.40 6.49 -5.84
C GLN A 24 -8.00 5.93 -5.58
N ALA A 25 -7.93 4.94 -4.70
CA ALA A 25 -6.75 4.13 -4.52
C ALA A 25 -7.15 2.71 -4.10
N PRO A 26 -6.28 1.71 -4.34
CA PRO A 26 -6.43 0.41 -3.74
C PRO A 26 -6.43 0.51 -2.21
N ASP A 27 -7.31 -0.25 -1.57
CA ASP A 27 -7.48 -0.25 -0.13
C ASP A 27 -7.78 -1.65 0.40
N VAL A 28 -7.47 -1.85 1.67
CA VAL A 28 -7.76 -3.10 2.37
C VAL A 28 -9.19 -3.07 2.86
N SER A 29 -10.03 -4.01 2.39
CA SER A 29 -11.40 -4.16 2.92
C SER A 29 -11.45 -5.06 4.14
N SER A 30 -10.60 -6.09 4.19
CA SER A 30 -10.52 -6.99 5.34
C SER A 30 -9.22 -7.80 5.31
N VAL A 31 -8.81 -8.26 6.50
CA VAL A 31 -7.64 -9.13 6.66
C VAL A 31 -8.01 -10.28 7.57
N ARG A 32 -7.59 -11.49 7.20
CA ARG A 32 -7.60 -12.65 8.08
C ARG A 32 -6.18 -13.15 8.28
N ALA A 33 -5.76 -13.22 9.54
CA ALA A 33 -4.48 -13.81 9.91
C ALA A 33 -4.66 -15.25 10.38
N THR A 34 -3.75 -16.13 9.99
CA THR A 34 -3.69 -17.54 10.39
C THR A 34 -2.26 -17.90 10.74
N ARG A 35 -2.06 -18.52 11.91
CA ARG A 35 -0.77 -19.09 12.29
C ARG A 35 -0.56 -20.42 11.56
N LEU A 36 0.59 -20.58 10.92
CA LEU A 36 1.01 -21.80 10.23
C LEU A 36 1.70 -22.76 11.20
N ASP A 37 1.81 -24.03 10.82
CA ASP A 37 2.43 -25.09 11.63
C ASP A 37 3.91 -24.81 11.94
N ASP A 38 4.60 -24.07 11.08
CA ASP A 38 6.00 -23.66 11.27
C ASP A 38 6.16 -22.39 12.12
N GLY A 39 5.06 -21.84 12.66
CA GLY A 39 5.04 -20.64 13.49
C GLY A 39 5.08 -19.32 12.73
N ARG A 40 5.11 -19.34 11.39
CA ARG A 40 4.87 -18.13 10.57
C ARG A 40 3.39 -17.75 10.60
N VAL A 41 3.09 -16.52 10.19
CA VAL A 41 1.72 -16.02 10.08
C VAL A 41 1.42 -15.73 8.62
N SER A 42 0.35 -16.35 8.11
CA SER A 42 -0.22 -16.07 6.80
C SER A 42 -1.37 -15.08 6.92
N LEU A 43 -1.40 -14.10 6.03
CA LEU A 43 -2.42 -13.07 5.92
C LEU A 43 -3.16 -13.25 4.60
N ASP A 44 -4.46 -13.50 4.67
CA ASP A 44 -5.37 -13.34 3.55
C ASP A 44 -5.90 -11.90 3.56
N VAL A 45 -5.48 -11.11 2.58
CA VAL A 45 -5.77 -9.67 2.47
C VAL A 45 -6.74 -9.46 1.31
N PHE A 46 -7.92 -8.95 1.62
CA PHE A 46 -8.92 -8.60 0.60
C PHE A 46 -8.75 -7.14 0.22
N VAL A 47 -8.48 -6.90 -1.06
CA VAL A 47 -8.21 -5.57 -1.62
C VAL A 47 -9.37 -5.14 -2.50
N THR A 48 -9.76 -3.87 -2.37
CA THR A 48 -10.85 -3.21 -3.10
C THR A 48 -10.45 -1.81 -3.54
N CYS A 49 -11.25 -1.15 -4.37
CA CYS A 49 -11.12 0.28 -4.64
C CYS A 49 -11.81 1.12 -3.57
N PHE A 50 -11.08 2.06 -2.99
CA PHE A 50 -11.62 3.04 -2.05
C PHE A 50 -11.59 4.44 -2.65
N ALA A 51 -12.65 5.20 -2.38
CA ALA A 51 -12.79 6.59 -2.81
C ALA A 51 -12.04 7.53 -1.87
N LEU A 52 -10.98 8.19 -2.36
CA LEU A 52 -10.22 9.16 -1.56
C LEU A 52 -10.98 10.49 -1.36
N LYS A 53 -11.91 10.83 -2.27
CA LYS A 53 -12.69 12.09 -2.23
C LYS A 53 -14.22 11.89 -2.19
N GLY A 54 -14.68 10.74 -1.69
CA GLY A 54 -16.11 10.49 -1.46
C GLY A 54 -16.97 10.19 -2.70
N GLN A 55 -16.37 10.12 -3.89
CA GLN A 55 -17.02 9.56 -5.08
C GLN A 55 -16.72 8.06 -5.15
N GLN A 56 -17.73 7.25 -4.84
CA GLN A 56 -17.60 5.80 -4.93
C GLN A 56 -17.31 5.41 -6.39
N PRO A 57 -16.39 4.46 -6.64
CA PRO A 57 -16.07 4.04 -8.00
C PRO A 57 -17.35 3.57 -8.72
N ALA A 58 -17.53 4.01 -9.98
CA ALA A 58 -18.60 3.49 -10.82
C ALA A 58 -18.35 2.01 -11.17
N ASP A 59 -17.07 1.66 -11.34
CA ASP A 59 -16.58 0.36 -11.79
C ASP A 59 -15.47 -0.13 -10.85
N GLU A 60 -15.17 -1.43 -10.83
CA GLU A 60 -14.12 -2.03 -9.98
C GLU A 60 -12.67 -1.71 -10.44
N ASP A 61 -12.51 -0.66 -11.25
CA ASP A 61 -11.23 -0.15 -11.75
C ASP A 61 -10.76 1.00 -10.85
N CYS A 62 -9.66 0.77 -10.13
CA CYS A 62 -9.06 1.79 -9.26
C CYS A 62 -8.24 2.83 -10.04
N GLY A 63 -8.20 2.75 -11.37
CA GLY A 63 -7.38 3.61 -12.22
C GLY A 63 -5.88 3.42 -12.01
N LEU A 64 -5.46 2.23 -11.56
CA LEU A 64 -4.04 1.91 -11.47
C LEU A 64 -3.44 1.79 -12.88
N PRO A 65 -2.23 2.33 -13.13
CA PRO A 65 -1.52 2.08 -14.37
C PRO A 65 -1.35 0.57 -14.61
N GLU A 66 -1.55 0.10 -15.85
CA GLU A 66 -1.45 -1.32 -16.20
C GLU A 66 -0.05 -1.91 -15.93
N ASP A 67 0.97 -1.06 -15.85
CA ASP A 67 2.37 -1.40 -15.59
C ASP A 67 2.78 -1.31 -14.11
N GLU A 68 1.92 -0.78 -13.23
CA GLU A 68 2.19 -0.71 -11.80
C GLU A 68 1.57 -1.92 -11.08
N PRO A 69 2.37 -2.73 -10.35
CA PRO A 69 1.82 -3.87 -9.62
C PRO A 69 1.07 -3.42 -8.37
N LEU A 70 0.03 -4.17 -8.01
CA LEU A 70 -0.64 -4.02 -6.72
C LEU A 70 0.24 -4.65 -5.66
N CYS A 71 0.66 -3.88 -4.66
CA CYS A 71 1.46 -4.37 -3.55
C CYS A 71 0.70 -4.30 -2.24
N VAL A 72 0.84 -5.35 -1.42
CA VAL A 72 0.41 -5.35 -0.01
C VAL A 72 1.65 -5.36 0.85
N ASP A 73 1.76 -4.37 1.73
CA ASP A 73 2.76 -4.27 2.78
C ASP A 73 2.16 -4.74 4.11
N ALA A 74 2.89 -5.62 4.80
CA ALA A 74 2.56 -6.06 6.15
C ALA A 74 3.76 -5.92 7.08
N GLY A 75 3.53 -5.41 8.28
CA GLY A 75 4.54 -5.35 9.34
C GLY A 75 4.02 -5.92 10.65
N TRP A 76 4.90 -6.61 11.39
CA TRP A 76 4.59 -7.22 12.69
C TRP A 76 5.28 -6.42 13.80
N TYR A 77 4.51 -5.92 14.76
CA TYR A 77 4.96 -4.98 15.78
C TYR A 77 4.55 -5.47 17.16
N LEU A 78 5.39 -5.19 18.16
CA LEU A 78 4.96 -5.38 19.54
C LEU A 78 3.75 -4.47 19.81
N VAL A 79 2.80 -4.94 20.61
CA VAL A 79 1.62 -4.13 21.01
C VAL A 79 2.01 -2.80 21.66
N THR A 80 3.20 -2.73 22.26
CA THR A 80 3.77 -1.55 22.92
C THR A 80 4.31 -0.51 21.94
N ASP A 81 4.59 -0.88 20.69
CA ASP A 81 5.00 0.07 19.65
C ASP A 81 3.76 0.74 19.04
N ALA A 82 3.20 1.69 19.77
CA ALA A 82 2.01 2.43 19.34
C ALA A 82 2.25 3.28 18.07
N ALA A 83 3.51 3.55 17.74
CA ALA A 83 3.90 4.34 16.58
C ALA A 83 4.13 3.50 15.32
N PHE A 84 4.17 2.16 15.43
CA PHE A 84 4.49 1.25 14.34
C PHE A 84 5.83 1.60 13.67
N SER A 85 6.85 1.84 14.48
CA SER A 85 8.15 2.35 14.06
C SER A 85 9.20 1.26 13.87
N THR A 86 9.11 0.17 14.63
CA THR A 86 10.14 -0.87 14.70
C THR A 86 9.49 -2.24 14.52
N PRO A 87 9.24 -2.66 13.27
CA PRO A 87 8.69 -3.97 13.02
C PRO A 87 9.72 -5.05 13.36
N LEU A 88 9.26 -6.16 13.95
CA LEU A 88 10.03 -7.40 14.00
C LEU A 88 10.32 -7.90 12.59
N PHE A 89 9.30 -7.86 11.74
CA PHE A 89 9.38 -8.23 10.33
C PHE A 89 8.54 -7.29 9.48
N SER A 90 8.95 -7.12 8.23
CA SER A 90 8.15 -6.50 7.17
C SER A 90 8.17 -7.39 5.94
N GLN A 91 7.03 -7.52 5.27
CA GLN A 91 6.90 -8.24 4.01
C GLN A 91 6.07 -7.41 3.03
N ARG A 92 6.52 -7.38 1.78
CA ARG A 92 5.78 -6.87 0.64
C ARG A 92 5.46 -8.01 -0.32
N THR A 93 4.20 -8.16 -0.70
CA THR A 93 3.79 -9.05 -1.80
C THR A 93 3.18 -8.21 -2.89
N CYS A 94 3.67 -8.35 -4.12
CA CYS A 94 3.15 -7.63 -5.28
C CYS A 94 2.60 -8.59 -6.33
N GLU A 95 1.45 -8.28 -6.91
CA GLU A 95 0.83 -9.03 -7.99
C GLU A 95 0.47 -8.08 -9.15
N PRO A 96 0.48 -8.53 -10.40
CA PRO A 96 -0.07 -7.77 -11.51
C PRO A 96 -1.54 -7.44 -11.23
N VAL A 97 -1.91 -6.16 -11.33
CA VAL A 97 -3.25 -5.66 -10.98
C VAL A 97 -4.31 -6.30 -11.86
N GLY A 98 -4.02 -6.46 -13.16
CA GLY A 98 -5.06 -6.59 -14.17
C GLY A 98 -5.90 -5.31 -14.26
N THR A 99 -7.09 -5.38 -14.84
CA THR A 99 -7.98 -4.21 -15.00
C THR A 99 -9.03 -4.07 -13.88
N VAL A 100 -9.05 -4.98 -12.89
CA VAL A 100 -10.13 -5.06 -11.88
C VAL A 100 -9.57 -5.36 -10.49
N ILE A 101 -9.87 -4.50 -9.51
CA ILE A 101 -9.40 -4.60 -8.14
C ILE A 101 -10.55 -5.04 -7.21
N ARG A 102 -10.81 -6.35 -7.25
CA ARG A 102 -11.45 -7.11 -6.17
C ARG A 102 -10.79 -8.47 -6.07
N ARG A 103 -9.80 -8.58 -5.18
CA ARG A 103 -9.03 -9.82 -5.08
C ARG A 103 -8.52 -10.08 -3.68
N LYS A 104 -8.21 -11.35 -3.47
CA LYS A 104 -7.48 -11.83 -2.30
C LYS A 104 -6.00 -11.91 -2.66
N MET A 105 -5.16 -11.29 -1.84
CA MET A 105 -3.71 -11.45 -1.89
C MET A 105 -3.24 -12.15 -0.61
N THR A 106 -2.17 -12.93 -0.71
CA THR A 106 -1.60 -13.62 0.45
C THR A 106 -0.22 -13.06 0.79
N VAL A 107 -0.04 -12.70 2.06
CA VAL A 107 1.24 -12.26 2.61
C VAL A 107 1.64 -13.19 3.74
N VAL A 108 2.84 -13.76 3.70
CA VAL A 108 3.34 -14.64 4.77
C VAL A 108 4.50 -13.94 5.46
N SER A 109 4.55 -14.00 6.79
CA SER A 109 5.67 -13.47 7.55
C SER A 109 6.98 -14.11 7.07
N PRO A 110 8.09 -13.34 6.97
CA PRO A 110 9.35 -13.86 6.46
C PRO A 110 10.02 -14.82 7.46
N GLY A 111 9.59 -14.81 8.72
CA GLY A 111 10.06 -15.68 9.79
C GLY A 111 8.97 -16.00 10.81
N VAL A 112 9.34 -16.84 11.78
CA VAL A 112 8.48 -17.27 12.88
C VAL A 112 8.09 -16.06 13.72
N VAL A 113 6.79 -15.87 13.95
CA VAL A 113 6.27 -14.81 14.83
C VAL A 113 6.10 -15.40 16.22
N PRO A 114 6.83 -14.91 17.25
CA PRO A 114 6.74 -15.45 18.61
C PRO A 114 5.30 -15.43 19.15
N ALA A 115 4.88 -16.44 19.89
CA ALA A 115 3.50 -16.55 20.41
C ALA A 115 3.37 -15.97 21.83
N GLU A 116 4.49 -15.80 22.53
CA GLU A 116 4.58 -15.34 23.92
C GLU A 116 4.36 -13.83 24.12
N HIS A 117 4.16 -13.08 23.04
CA HIS A 117 3.94 -11.65 23.08
C HIS A 117 2.66 -11.26 22.34
N ASP A 118 2.04 -10.17 22.80
CA ASP A 118 0.97 -9.53 22.07
C ASP A 118 1.57 -8.77 20.88
N TRP A 119 1.33 -9.29 19.67
CA TRP A 119 1.75 -8.67 18.43
C TRP A 119 0.57 -8.03 17.71
N ARG A 120 0.83 -6.90 17.07
CA ARG A 120 -0.06 -6.25 16.11
C ARG A 120 0.51 -6.37 14.71
N ILE A 121 -0.38 -6.54 13.74
CA ILE A 121 -0.02 -6.60 12.33
C ILE A 121 -0.63 -5.37 11.67
N LEU A 122 0.21 -4.51 11.12
CA LEU A 122 -0.20 -3.37 10.29
C LEU A 122 -0.18 -3.83 8.83
N VAL A 123 -1.32 -3.74 8.15
CA VAL A 123 -1.47 -4.08 6.73
C VAL A 123 -1.89 -2.85 5.96
N GLN A 124 -1.22 -2.60 4.84
CA GLN A 124 -1.44 -1.46 3.97
C GLN A 124 -1.24 -1.85 2.50
N VAL A 125 -1.97 -1.21 1.60
CA VAL A 125 -1.84 -1.43 0.14
C VAL A 125 -1.32 -0.17 -0.55
N ASP A 126 -1.91 0.99 -0.26
CA ASP A 126 -1.45 2.29 -0.74
C ASP A 126 -1.15 3.19 0.47
N PRO A 127 -0.03 3.94 0.49
CA PRO A 127 0.32 4.86 1.58
C PRO A 127 -0.77 5.91 1.89
N ARG A 128 -1.64 6.21 0.92
CA ARG A 128 -2.71 7.21 0.97
C ARG A 128 -4.07 6.63 1.39
N SER A 129 -4.22 5.30 1.41
CA SER A 129 -5.46 4.62 1.77
C SER A 129 -5.44 4.11 3.22
N THR A 130 -6.47 3.34 3.58
CA THR A 130 -6.66 2.87 4.95
C THR A 130 -5.55 1.92 5.36
N ARG A 131 -5.15 2.02 6.63
CA ARG A 131 -4.32 1.02 7.29
C ARG A 131 -5.19 0.15 8.17
N ILE A 132 -5.10 -1.16 8.01
CA ILE A 132 -5.76 -2.11 8.92
C ILE A 132 -4.75 -2.61 9.94
N ILE A 133 -5.16 -2.56 11.22
CA ILE A 133 -4.39 -3.11 12.33
C ILE A 133 -5.19 -4.27 12.91
N ILE A 134 -4.59 -5.45 12.96
CA ILE A 134 -5.17 -6.65 13.59
C ILE A 134 -4.25 -7.22 14.65
N ALA A 135 -4.82 -8.00 15.57
CA ALA A 135 -4.03 -8.85 16.46
C ALA A 135 -3.39 -9.99 15.66
N SER A 136 -2.16 -10.35 16.01
CA SER A 136 -1.56 -11.59 15.51
C SER A 136 -2.25 -12.80 16.16
N PRO A 137 -2.53 -13.87 15.38
CA PRO A 137 -3.07 -15.12 15.90
C PRO A 137 -2.00 -15.96 16.63
#